data_AF-A0A9D8H7F3-F1
#
_entry.id   AF-A0A9D8H7F3-F1
#
_cell.length_a   1.000
_cell.length_b   1.000
_cell.length_c   1.000
_cell.angle_alpha   90.00
_cell.angle_beta   90.00
_cell.angle_gamma   90.00
#
_symmetry.space_group_name_H-M   'P 1'
#
loop_
_entity.id
_entity.type
_entity.pdbx_description
1 polymer ?
#
loop_
_entity_poly.entity_id
_entity_poly.type
_entity_poly.pdbx_seq_one_letter_code
_entity_poly.pdbx_strand_id
1 'polypeptide(L)'
;MRLAKGINHLAIATDDMRDTLDYYCNVVGLPLGGLFWMHGVEGAVHAFLPFPDGKMLSFIQFAESTPQQKGVSYPGWAGGAMPAGTMQHVALHLEDHDELVAMRERLVAKGRTVSEPIDHGFCV
;
A
#
# COMPACT_ATOMS: atom_id res chain seq x y z
N MET A 1 -12.67 27.40 -12.82
CA MET A 1 -11.68 26.29 -12.85
C MET A 1 -12.05 25.33 -11.71
N ARG A 2 -12.29 24.05 -11.96
CA ARG A 2 -12.58 23.09 -10.88
C ARG A 2 -11.25 22.54 -10.35
N LEU A 3 -11.04 22.65 -9.05
CA LEU A 3 -9.86 22.12 -8.36
C LEU A 3 -10.03 20.62 -8.08
N ALA A 4 -8.91 19.92 -7.86
CA ALA A 4 -8.92 18.55 -7.37
C ALA A 4 -9.65 18.46 -6.02
N LYS A 5 -10.39 17.37 -5.80
CA LYS A 5 -11.23 17.17 -4.60
C LYS A 5 -10.65 16.17 -3.60
N GLY A 6 -9.50 15.58 -3.91
CA GLY A 6 -8.85 14.55 -3.09
C GLY A 6 -8.11 13.53 -3.95
N ILE A 7 -7.54 12.54 -3.29
CA ILE A 7 -6.92 11.39 -3.95
C ILE A 7 -8.03 10.45 -4.45
N ASN A 8 -7.92 10.03 -5.71
CA ASN A 8 -8.81 9.03 -6.29
C ASN A 8 -8.25 7.61 -6.08
N HIS A 9 -6.99 7.39 -6.43
CA HIS A 9 -6.28 6.16 -6.17
C HIS A 9 -4.77 6.39 -6.07
N LEU A 10 -4.06 5.40 -5.53
CA LEU A 10 -2.60 5.34 -5.47
C LEU A 10 -2.13 4.06 -6.18
N ALA A 11 -1.13 4.18 -7.05
CA ALA A 11 -0.53 3.04 -7.76
C ALA A 11 0.90 2.79 -7.27
N ILE A 12 1.20 1.54 -6.90
CA ILE A 12 2.48 1.11 -6.35
C ILE A 12 3.03 -0.03 -7.19
N ALA A 13 4.31 0.02 -7.55
CA ALA A 13 4.95 -1.11 -8.24
C ALA A 13 5.21 -2.27 -7.27
N THR A 14 5.05 -3.50 -7.75
CA THR A 14 5.39 -4.73 -7.02
C THR A 14 6.10 -5.72 -7.95
N ASP A 15 7.00 -6.53 -7.39
CA ASP A 15 7.69 -7.62 -8.08
C ASP A 15 6.93 -8.96 -7.97
N ASP A 16 6.09 -9.11 -6.93
CA ASP A 16 5.21 -10.26 -6.74
C ASP A 16 3.77 -9.81 -6.42
N MET A 17 2.93 -9.80 -7.45
CA MET A 17 1.50 -9.50 -7.35
C MET A 17 0.78 -10.50 -6.46
N ARG A 18 1.19 -11.76 -6.44
CA ARG A 18 0.51 -12.78 -5.64
C ARG A 18 0.74 -12.54 -4.15
N ASP A 19 1.99 -12.33 -3.74
CA ASP A 19 2.32 -12.03 -2.34
C ASP A 19 1.70 -10.68 -1.92
N THR A 20 1.71 -9.70 -2.81
CA THR A 20 1.07 -8.40 -2.59
C THR A 20 -0.44 -8.54 -2.34
N LEU A 21 -1.14 -9.28 -3.21
CA LEU A 21 -2.57 -9.51 -3.05
C LEU A 21 -2.88 -10.37 -1.83
N ASP A 22 -2.06 -11.37 -1.49
CA ASP A 22 -2.24 -12.13 -0.26
C ASP A 22 -2.14 -11.21 0.97
N TYR A 23 -1.15 -10.33 1.01
CA TYR A 23 -1.00 -9.35 2.09
C TYR A 23 -2.20 -8.40 2.17
N TYR A 24 -2.53 -7.68 1.09
CA TYR A 24 -3.57 -6.65 1.19
C TYR A 24 -4.99 -7.23 1.28
N CYS A 25 -5.27 -8.39 0.67
CA CYS A 25 -6.59 -9.01 0.73
C CYS A 25 -6.77 -9.86 1.99
N ASN A 26 -5.81 -10.72 2.32
CA ASN A 26 -5.98 -11.71 3.39
C ASN A 26 -5.40 -11.26 4.74
N VAL A 27 -4.46 -10.31 4.75
CA VAL A 27 -3.93 -9.72 6.00
C VAL A 27 -4.60 -8.39 6.30
N VAL A 28 -4.58 -7.42 5.38
CA VAL A 28 -5.18 -6.09 5.61
C VAL A 28 -6.71 -6.13 5.50
N GLY A 29 -7.26 -6.99 4.63
CA GLY A 29 -8.71 -7.17 4.50
C GLY A 29 -9.38 -6.34 3.41
N LEU A 30 -8.62 -5.84 2.43
CA LEU A 30 -9.18 -5.11 1.29
C LEU A 30 -9.74 -6.09 0.23
N PRO A 31 -10.90 -5.81 -0.37
CA PRO A 31 -11.40 -6.63 -1.48
C PRO A 31 -10.52 -6.47 -2.73
N LEU A 32 -10.45 -7.51 -3.55
CA LEU A 32 -9.91 -7.40 -4.92
C LEU A 32 -11.02 -6.91 -5.85
N GLY A 33 -10.92 -5.65 -6.30
CA GLY A 33 -11.89 -5.06 -7.23
C GLY A 33 -11.61 -5.42 -8.70
N GLY A 34 -10.34 -5.62 -9.06
CA GLY A 34 -9.97 -6.06 -10.41
C GLY A 34 -8.50 -6.44 -10.50
N LEU A 35 -8.19 -7.40 -11.38
CA LEU A 35 -6.84 -7.81 -11.77
C LEU A 35 -6.85 -8.09 -13.28
N PHE A 36 -6.05 -7.36 -14.04
CA PHE A 36 -6.05 -7.45 -15.50
C PHE A 36 -4.70 -7.04 -16.08
N TRP A 37 -4.48 -7.37 -17.36
CA TRP A 37 -3.33 -6.87 -18.11
C TRP A 37 -3.41 -5.35 -18.23
N MET A 38 -2.38 -4.66 -17.74
CA MET A 38 -2.34 -3.20 -17.66
C MET A 38 -2.54 -2.59 -19.03
N HIS A 39 -3.56 -1.75 -19.19
CA HIS A 39 -3.95 -0.93 -20.35
C HIS A 39 -3.05 -0.94 -21.62
N GLY A 40 -2.88 -2.10 -22.27
CA GLY A 40 -2.03 -2.24 -23.47
C GLY A 40 -0.52 -2.18 -23.24
N VAL A 41 -0.05 -2.21 -21.98
CA VAL A 41 1.36 -2.30 -21.61
C VAL A 41 1.77 -3.77 -21.57
N GLU A 42 2.62 -4.15 -22.52
CA GLU A 42 3.11 -5.51 -22.65
C GLU A 42 3.86 -5.95 -21.38
N GLY A 43 3.57 -7.17 -20.91
CA GLY A 43 4.22 -7.75 -19.74
C GLY A 43 3.83 -7.10 -18.41
N ALA A 44 2.79 -6.26 -18.34
CA ALA A 44 2.36 -5.64 -17.10
C ALA A 44 0.96 -6.08 -16.67
N VAL A 45 0.77 -6.34 -15.37
CA VAL A 45 -0.53 -6.61 -14.75
C VAL A 45 -0.84 -5.54 -13.70
N HIS A 46 -2.11 -5.18 -13.59
CA HIS A 46 -2.60 -4.12 -12.71
C HIS A 46 -3.74 -4.65 -11.86
N ALA A 47 -3.61 -4.52 -10.54
CA ALA A 47 -4.65 -4.83 -9.57
C ALA A 47 -5.21 -3.57 -8.91
N PHE A 48 -6.52 -3.55 -8.63
CA PHE A 48 -7.20 -2.49 -7.90
C PHE A 48 -7.94 -3.06 -6.69
N LEU A 49 -7.74 -2.44 -5.53
CA LEU A 49 -8.29 -2.81 -4.24
C LEU A 49 -9.08 -1.59 -3.71
N PRO A 50 -10.42 -1.60 -3.78
CA PRO A 50 -11.23 -0.47 -3.37
C PRO A 50 -11.43 -0.40 -1.85
N PHE A 51 -11.48 0.83 -1.35
CA PHE A 51 -12.00 1.16 -0.02
C PHE A 51 -13.53 1.41 -0.10
N PRO A 52 -14.25 1.35 1.04
CA PRO A 52 -15.70 1.58 1.08
C PRO A 52 -16.13 2.95 0.52
N ASP A 53 -15.27 3.96 0.59
CA ASP A 53 -15.53 5.33 0.13
C ASP A 53 -15.19 5.56 -1.36
N GLY A 54 -14.87 4.49 -2.09
CA GLY A 54 -14.59 4.51 -3.53
C GLY A 54 -13.16 4.90 -3.90
N LYS A 55 -12.29 5.25 -2.94
CA LYS A 55 -10.85 5.38 -3.20
C LYS A 55 -10.24 4.00 -3.46
N MET A 56 -9.09 3.95 -4.11
CA MET A 56 -8.44 2.66 -4.40
C MET A 56 -6.95 2.67 -4.10
N LEU A 57 -6.47 1.55 -3.58
CA LEU A 57 -5.07 1.19 -3.67
C LEU A 57 -4.91 0.31 -4.91
N SER A 58 -3.83 0.48 -5.67
CA SER A 58 -3.57 -0.31 -6.86
C SER A 58 -2.12 -0.72 -6.95
N PHE A 59 -1.87 -1.88 -7.54
CA PHE A 59 -0.55 -2.46 -7.69
C PHE A 59 -0.26 -2.78 -9.14
N ILE A 60 0.97 -2.51 -9.58
CA ILE A 60 1.41 -2.80 -10.94
C ILE A 60 2.63 -3.71 -10.85
N GLN A 61 2.56 -4.87 -11.48
CA GLN A 61 3.72 -5.74 -11.67
C GLN A 61 4.12 -5.72 -13.14
N PHE A 62 5.41 -5.52 -13.38
CA PHE A 62 6.04 -5.64 -14.70
C PHE A 62 6.79 -6.97 -14.79
N ALA A 63 6.85 -7.55 -15.99
CA ALA A 63 7.64 -8.76 -16.25
C ALA A 63 9.13 -8.54 -15.97
N GLU A 64 9.62 -7.31 -16.22
CA GLU A 64 10.97 -6.87 -15.87
C GLU A 64 10.87 -5.56 -15.06
N SER A 65 11.39 -5.57 -13.84
CA SER A 65 11.45 -4.40 -12.97
C SER A 65 12.86 -4.17 -12.46
N THR A 66 13.23 -2.91 -12.23
CA THR A 66 14.48 -2.57 -11.56
C THR A 66 14.51 -3.19 -10.15
N PRO A 67 15.58 -3.92 -9.77
CA PRO A 67 15.67 -4.54 -8.44
C PRO A 67 15.57 -3.51 -7.32
N GLN A 68 14.88 -3.89 -6.25
CA GLN A 68 14.80 -3.08 -5.05
C GLN A 68 16.14 -3.06 -4.31
N GLN A 69 16.51 -1.91 -3.75
CA GLN A 69 17.71 -1.73 -2.95
C GLN A 69 17.37 -1.00 -1.65
N LYS A 70 17.57 -1.69 -0.51
CA LYS A 70 17.29 -1.12 0.81
C LYS A 70 18.16 0.12 1.07
N GLY A 71 17.53 1.20 1.52
CA GLY A 71 18.17 2.51 1.74
C GLY A 71 18.34 3.34 0.46
N VAL A 72 17.94 2.83 -0.71
CA VAL A 72 17.99 3.53 -1.99
C VAL A 72 16.59 3.62 -2.61
N SER A 73 15.96 2.48 -2.89
CA SER A 73 14.62 2.42 -3.50
C SER A 73 13.48 2.37 -2.48
N TYR A 74 13.77 1.98 -1.23
CA TYR A 74 12.87 2.03 -0.07
C TYR A 74 13.69 2.21 1.22
N PRO A 75 13.11 2.73 2.33
CA PRO A 75 13.91 3.18 3.46
C PRO A 75 14.46 1.98 4.25
N GLY A 76 15.64 2.16 4.87
CA GLY A 76 16.26 1.10 5.66
C GLY A 76 15.51 0.73 6.96
N TRP A 77 14.67 1.64 7.43
CA TRP A 77 13.78 1.53 8.59
C TRP A 77 12.63 2.54 8.44
N ALA A 78 11.61 2.46 9.28
CA ALA A 78 10.32 3.15 9.08
C ALA A 78 10.38 4.69 8.91
N GLY A 79 11.39 5.37 9.47
CA GLY A 79 11.61 6.81 9.34
C GLY A 79 12.88 7.18 8.59
N GLY A 80 13.45 6.24 7.82
CA GLY A 80 14.67 6.48 7.05
C GLY A 80 14.46 7.43 5.87
N ALA A 81 15.52 8.15 5.51
CA ALA A 81 15.54 9.02 4.33
C ALA A 81 15.39 8.23 3.02
N MET A 82 14.88 8.92 2.00
CA MET A 82 14.56 8.38 0.67
C MET A 82 14.85 9.41 -0.42
N PRO A 83 15.11 9.00 -1.69
CA PRO A 83 15.21 9.94 -2.79
C PRO A 83 13.95 10.80 -2.92
N ALA A 84 14.15 12.11 -3.10
CA ALA A 84 13.05 13.04 -3.30
C ALA A 84 12.19 12.64 -4.52
N GLY A 85 10.87 12.74 -4.38
CA GLY A 85 9.92 12.34 -5.42
C GLY A 85 9.47 10.88 -5.37
N THR A 86 10.01 10.07 -4.45
CA THR A 86 9.51 8.71 -4.16
C THR A 86 8.50 8.72 -3.02
N MET A 87 7.71 7.65 -2.90
CA MET A 87 6.77 7.50 -1.78
C MET A 87 7.47 6.84 -0.59
N GLN A 88 7.45 7.49 0.58
CA GLN A 88 8.08 6.96 1.78
C GLN A 88 7.18 5.99 2.55
N HIS A 89 5.90 6.32 2.71
CA HIS A 89 4.88 5.44 3.28
C HIS A 89 3.47 5.81 2.77
N VAL A 90 2.52 4.91 2.98
CA VAL A 90 1.08 5.14 2.82
C VAL A 90 0.41 4.82 4.15
N ALA A 91 -0.49 5.69 4.60
CA ALA A 91 -1.31 5.48 5.79
C ALA A 91 -2.70 5.00 5.36
N LEU A 92 -3.21 3.97 6.04
CA LEU A 92 -4.56 3.46 5.86
C LEU A 92 -5.37 3.85 7.08
N HIS A 93 -6.52 4.48 6.86
CA HIS A 93 -7.41 4.90 7.94
C HIS A 93 -8.19 3.70 8.49
N LEU A 94 -8.37 3.69 9.81
CA LEU A 94 -9.22 2.76 10.56
C LEU A 94 -10.22 3.62 11.34
N GLU A 95 -11.35 3.04 11.75
CA GLU A 95 -12.43 3.83 12.36
C GLU A 95 -12.01 4.44 13.71
N ASP A 96 -11.30 3.66 14.53
CA ASP A 96 -10.91 4.06 15.87
C ASP A 96 -9.63 3.36 16.39
N HIS A 97 -9.29 3.66 17.64
CA HIS A 97 -8.11 3.12 18.31
C HIS A 97 -8.22 1.61 18.57
N ASP A 98 -9.42 1.08 18.82
CA ASP A 98 -9.60 -0.34 19.08
C ASP A 98 -9.36 -1.15 17.78
N GLU A 99 -9.83 -0.64 16.64
CA GLU A 99 -9.51 -1.21 15.32
C GLU A 99 -8.01 -1.13 15.01
N LEU A 100 -7.33 -0.04 15.39
CA LEU A 100 -5.87 0.09 15.25
C LEU A 100 -5.13 -1.00 16.03
N VAL A 101 -5.52 -1.23 17.28
CA VAL A 101 -4.94 -2.29 18.13
C VAL A 101 -5.22 -3.67 17.53
N ALA A 102 -6.46 -3.93 17.09
CA ALA A 102 -6.82 -5.20 16.47
C ALA A 102 -6.06 -5.48 15.16
N MET A 103 -5.88 -4.45 14.32
CA MET A 103 -5.08 -4.54 13.09
C MET A 103 -3.62 -4.83 13.40
N ARG A 104 -3.06 -4.19 14.43
CA ARG A 104 -1.69 -4.46 14.89
C ARG A 104 -1.53 -5.92 15.32
N GLU A 105 -2.42 -6.43 16.17
CA GLU A 105 -2.37 -7.82 16.63
C GLU A 105 -2.45 -8.81 15.47
N ARG A 106 -3.33 -8.55 14.51
CA ARG A 106 -3.46 -9.34 13.27
C ARG A 106 -2.17 -9.35 12.46
N LEU A 107 -1.52 -8.20 12.28
CA LEU A 107 -0.25 -8.10 11.56
C LEU A 107 0.88 -8.86 12.29
N VAL A 108 0.96 -8.73 13.60
CA VAL A 108 1.93 -9.45 14.44
C VAL A 108 1.70 -10.96 14.36
N ALA A 109 0.46 -11.42 14.44
CA ALA A 109 0.11 -12.84 14.30
C ALA A 109 0.48 -13.44 12.93
N LYS A 110 0.62 -12.59 11.90
CA LYS A 110 1.10 -12.95 10.56
C LYS A 110 2.62 -12.74 10.40
N GLY A 111 3.35 -12.55 11.50
CA GLY A 111 4.81 -12.44 11.51
C GLY A 111 5.35 -11.10 11.01
N ARG A 112 4.52 -10.05 10.95
CA ARG A 112 4.95 -8.72 10.51
C ARG A 112 5.52 -7.93 11.68
N THR A 113 6.61 -7.20 11.44
CA THR A 113 7.17 -6.26 12.41
C THR A 113 6.35 -4.98 12.43
N VAL A 114 5.74 -4.67 13.57
CA VAL A 114 4.87 -3.49 13.75
C VAL A 114 5.32 -2.75 15.01
N SER A 115 5.37 -1.42 14.94
CA SER A 115 5.65 -0.58 16.12
C SER A 115 4.49 -0.63 17.12
N GLU A 116 4.68 -0.04 18.29
CA GLU A 116 3.54 0.41 19.10
C GLU A 116 2.76 1.53 18.38
N PRO A 117 1.50 1.79 18.74
CA PRO A 117 0.76 2.95 18.25
C PRO A 117 1.53 4.25 18.47
N ILE A 118 1.56 5.10 17.45
CA ILE A 118 2.24 6.41 17.47
C ILE A 118 1.18 7.50 17.29
N ASP A 119 1.12 8.42 18.24
CA ASP A 119 0.29 9.61 18.14
C ASP A 119 0.92 10.62 17.19
N HIS A 120 0.24 10.88 16.07
CA HIS A 120 0.66 11.85 15.06
C HIS A 120 -0.02 13.22 15.27
N GLY A 121 -0.85 13.38 16.29
CA GLY A 121 -1.57 14.60 16.67
C GLY A 121 -2.73 15.01 15.74
N PHE A 122 -2.69 14.62 14.47
CA PHE A 122 -3.67 15.01 13.46
C PHE A 122 -3.98 13.92 12.43
N CYS A 123 -3.13 12.89 12.29
CA CYS A 123 -3.43 11.68 11.52
C CYS A 123 -4.11 10.67 12.45
N VAL A 124 -5.38 10.95 12.76
CA VAL A 124 -6.28 10.06 13.51
C VAL A 124 -7.07 9.16 12.56
#